data_AF-I1BQ68-F1
#
_entry.id   AF-I1BQ68-F1
#
_cell.length_a   1.000
_cell.length_b   1.000
_cell.length_c   1.000
_cell.angle_alpha   90.00
_cell.angle_beta   90.00
_cell.angle_gamma   90.00
#
_symmetry.space_group_name_H-M   'P 1'
#
loop_
_entity.id
_entity.type
_entity.pdbx_description
1 polymer ?
#
loop_
_entity_poly.entity_id
_entity_poly.type
_entity_poly.pdbx_seq_one_letter_code
_entity_poly.pdbx_strand_id
1 'polypeptide(L)'
;MAAVNGIRVEGNTYFVIKVEGRFIYGRKITDSVCIVKTMKTFLICVFKEGIQPDNCAKTVEALGDHLILNRLYEIKRVTDDDQV
;
A
#
# COMPACT_ATOMS: atom_id res chain seq x y z
N MET A 1 -6.25 -21.59 -8.66
CA MET A 1 -7.20 -21.25 -7.57
C MET A 1 -7.05 -19.78 -7.24
N ALA A 2 -7.91 -18.91 -7.78
CA ALA A 2 -7.94 -17.50 -7.37
C ALA A 2 -8.77 -17.39 -6.08
N ALA A 3 -8.24 -16.64 -5.11
CA ALA A 3 -8.73 -16.45 -3.75
C ALA A 3 -10.26 -16.55 -3.56
N VAL A 4 -10.74 -17.71 -3.09
CA VAL A 4 -12.15 -17.93 -2.72
C VAL A 4 -12.59 -17.03 -1.54
N ASN A 5 -11.64 -16.38 -0.84
CA ASN A 5 -11.89 -15.67 0.41
C ASN A 5 -11.70 -14.13 0.38
N GLY A 6 -11.43 -13.51 -0.78
CA GLY A 6 -11.25 -12.05 -0.89
C GLY A 6 -10.11 -11.48 -0.01
N ILE A 7 -10.08 -10.16 0.15
CA ILE A 7 -9.17 -9.45 1.06
C ILE A 7 -9.90 -9.23 2.38
N ARG A 8 -9.30 -9.65 3.51
CA ARG A 8 -9.86 -9.45 4.85
C ARG A 8 -9.06 -8.42 5.64
N VAL A 9 -9.67 -7.30 5.97
CA VAL A 9 -9.05 -6.19 6.73
C VAL A 9 -10.07 -5.65 7.72
N GLU A 10 -9.67 -5.46 8.98
CA GLU A 10 -10.55 -4.93 10.05
C GLU A 10 -11.89 -5.68 10.19
N GLY A 11 -11.90 -7.01 10.04
CA GLY A 11 -13.12 -7.82 10.09
C GLY A 11 -14.05 -7.68 8.87
N ASN A 12 -13.69 -6.86 7.89
CA ASN A 12 -14.42 -6.69 6.64
C ASN A 12 -13.81 -7.54 5.52
N THR A 13 -14.66 -8.02 4.61
CA THR A 13 -14.23 -8.71 3.38
C THR A 13 -14.43 -7.82 2.17
N TYR A 14 -13.39 -7.66 1.38
CA TYR A 14 -13.36 -6.89 0.13
C TYR A 14 -13.15 -7.84 -1.05
N PHE A 15 -13.89 -7.60 -2.13
CA PHE A 15 -13.66 -8.30 -3.39
C PHE A 15 -12.42 -7.74 -4.07
N VAL A 16 -11.54 -8.61 -4.52
CA VAL A 16 -10.38 -8.21 -5.32
C VAL A 16 -10.89 -7.76 -6.69
N ILE A 17 -10.63 -6.50 -7.04
CA ILE A 17 -11.04 -5.92 -8.33
C ILE A 17 -9.90 -5.93 -9.34
N LYS A 18 -8.66 -5.79 -8.87
CA LYS A 18 -7.47 -5.74 -9.73
C LYS A 18 -6.24 -6.13 -8.93
N VAL A 19 -5.32 -6.83 -9.59
CA VAL A 19 -3.96 -7.10 -9.10
C VAL A 19 -2.99 -6.71 -10.21
N GLU A 20 -2.07 -5.80 -9.92
CA GLU A 20 -1.09 -5.32 -10.90
C GLU A 20 0.26 -5.13 -10.24
N GLY A 21 1.22 -5.99 -10.59
CA GLY A 21 2.58 -5.95 -10.04
C GLY A 21 2.59 -6.02 -8.52
N ARG A 22 2.91 -4.88 -7.89
CA ARG A 22 2.97 -4.74 -6.42
C ARG A 22 1.68 -4.22 -5.77
N PHE A 23 0.68 -3.90 -6.58
CA PHE A 23 -0.58 -3.31 -6.15
C PHE A 23 -1.71 -4.36 -6.16
N ILE A 24 -2.51 -4.35 -5.10
CA ILE A 24 -3.73 -5.12 -4.99
C ILE A 24 -4.85 -4.16 -4.62
N TYR A 25 -5.89 -4.14 -5.43
CA TYR A 25 -7.06 -3.30 -5.23
C TYR A 25 -8.26 -4.17 -4.86
N GLY A 26 -8.96 -3.76 -3.82
CA GLY A 26 -10.18 -4.38 -3.35
C GLY A 26 -11.29 -3.38 -3.16
N ARG A 27 -12.52 -3.85 -3.26
CA ARG A 27 -13.72 -3.04 -3.06
C ARG A 27 -14.79 -3.82 -2.30
N LYS A 28 -15.49 -3.12 -1.41
CA LYS A 28 -16.78 -3.46 -0.80
C LYS A 28 -17.79 -2.42 -1.33
N ILE A 29 -19.08 -2.59 -1.06
CA ILE A 29 -20.16 -1.75 -1.63
C ILE A 29 -19.80 -0.25 -1.62
N THR A 30 -19.46 0.28 -0.45
CA THR A 30 -19.15 1.70 -0.20
C THR A 30 -17.66 1.98 0.01
N ASP A 31 -16.91 0.98 0.47
CA ASP A 31 -15.51 1.14 0.88
C ASP A 31 -14.55 0.50 -0.12
N SER A 32 -13.32 0.99 -0.17
CA SER A 32 -12.26 0.40 -0.99
C SER A 32 -10.99 0.17 -0.18
N VAL A 33 -10.15 -0.76 -0.65
CA VAL A 33 -8.86 -1.05 -0.07
C VAL A 33 -7.80 -1.08 -1.16
N CYS A 34 -6.68 -0.41 -0.93
CA CYS A 34 -5.49 -0.49 -1.78
C CYS A 34 -4.33 -1.01 -0.94
N ILE A 35 -3.66 -2.04 -1.44
CA ILE A 35 -2.51 -2.67 -0.78
C ILE A 35 -1.30 -2.55 -1.69
N VAL A 36 -0.19 -2.09 -1.13
CA VAL A 36 1.10 -2.01 -1.81
C VAL A 36 2.10 -2.92 -1.11
N LYS A 37 2.70 -3.82 -1.86
CA LYS A 37 3.89 -4.55 -1.40
C LYS A 37 5.13 -3.70 -1.65
N THR A 38 5.86 -3.36 -0.60
CA THR A 38 7.22 -2.83 -0.69
C THR A 38 8.25 -3.93 -0.43
N MET A 39 9.54 -3.59 -0.37
CA MET A 39 10.60 -4.57 -0.11
C MET A 39 10.59 -5.15 1.32
N LYS A 40 10.19 -4.38 2.33
CA LYS A 40 10.17 -4.87 3.73
C LYS A 40 8.83 -4.65 4.45
N THR A 41 7.86 -4.00 3.82
CA THR A 41 6.58 -3.69 4.45
C THR A 41 5.42 -3.86 3.46
N PHE A 42 4.23 -4.05 4.02
CA PHE A 42 2.99 -3.93 3.28
C PHE A 42 2.28 -2.67 3.74
N LEU A 43 1.89 -1.82 2.79
CA LEU A 43 1.01 -0.69 3.05
C LEU A 43 -0.43 -1.16 2.81
N ILE A 44 -1.30 -1.04 3.79
CA ILE A 44 -2.72 -1.39 3.70
C ILE A 44 -3.52 -0.13 3.95
N CYS A 45 -4.24 0.34 2.93
CA CYS A 45 -5.02 1.58 3.01
C CYS A 45 -6.48 1.29 2.72
N VAL A 46 -7.34 1.55 3.71
CA VAL A 46 -8.79 1.45 3.58
C VAL A 46 -9.37 2.85 3.42
N PHE A 47 -10.25 3.01 2.43
CA PHE A 47 -10.93 4.24 2.12
C PHE A 47 -12.43 4.04 2.32
N LYS A 48 -13.02 4.94 3.11
CA LYS A 48 -14.44 4.91 3.45
C LYS A 48 -15.28 5.60 2.38
N GLU A 49 -16.57 5.39 2.47
CA GLU A 49 -17.58 6.06 1.66
C GLU A 49 -17.36 7.58 1.54
N GLY A 50 -17.61 8.14 0.35
CA GLY A 50 -17.46 9.56 0.05
C GLY A 50 -16.11 9.97 -0.52
N ILE A 51 -15.13 9.05 -0.57
CA ILE A 51 -13.83 9.30 -1.23
C ILE A 51 -13.79 8.60 -2.59
N GLN A 52 -13.35 9.33 -3.64
CA GLN A 52 -13.22 8.76 -4.98
C GLN A 52 -12.09 7.71 -5.02
N PRO A 53 -12.36 6.46 -5.44
CA PRO A 53 -11.39 5.36 -5.44
C PRO A 53 -10.12 5.65 -6.25
N ASP A 54 -10.22 6.40 -7.36
CA ASP A 54 -9.07 6.73 -8.20
C ASP A 54 -8.07 7.64 -7.48
N ASN A 55 -8.55 8.61 -6.70
CA ASN A 55 -7.69 9.52 -5.96
C ASN A 55 -6.98 8.76 -4.83
N CYS A 56 -7.71 7.87 -4.16
CA CYS A 56 -7.19 6.98 -3.14
C CYS A 56 -6.04 6.09 -3.65
N ALA A 57 -6.25 5.44 -4.79
CA ALA A 57 -5.25 4.59 -5.44
C ALA A 57 -3.97 5.39 -5.75
N LYS A 58 -4.12 6.55 -6.40
CA LYS A 58 -3.00 7.44 -6.75
C LYS A 58 -2.17 7.87 -5.52
N THR A 59 -2.83 8.24 -4.42
CA THR A 59 -2.12 8.64 -3.19
C THR A 59 -1.31 7.48 -2.61
N VAL A 60 -1.87 6.27 -2.63
CA VAL A 60 -1.21 5.07 -2.10
C VAL A 60 -0.07 4.59 -2.99
N GLU A 61 -0.23 4.68 -4.30
CA GLU A 61 0.83 4.45 -5.27
C GLU A 61 1.99 5.41 -5.04
N ALA A 62 1.72 6.72 -4.99
CA ALA A 62 2.75 7.72 -4.73
C ALA A 62 3.47 7.50 -3.39
N LEU A 63 2.73 7.14 -2.33
CA LEU A 63 3.33 6.84 -1.03
C LEU A 63 4.18 5.56 -1.06
N GLY A 64 3.69 4.51 -1.71
CA GLY A 64 4.42 3.26 -1.89
C GLY A 64 5.72 3.47 -2.66
N ASP A 65 5.67 4.27 -3.72
CA ASP A 65 6.81 4.64 -4.53
C ASP A 65 7.83 5.43 -3.72
N HIS A 66 7.36 6.41 -2.93
CA HIS A 66 8.21 7.21 -2.04
C HIS A 66 8.90 6.34 -0.97
N LEU A 67 8.19 5.39 -0.36
CA LEU A 67 8.75 4.46 0.63
C LEU A 67 9.79 3.52 0.01
N ILE A 68 9.65 3.17 -1.26
CA ILE A 68 10.62 2.32 -1.96
C ILE A 68 11.83 3.15 -2.40
N LEU A 69 11.62 4.38 -2.87
CA LEU A 69 12.67 5.29 -3.33
C LEU A 69 13.54 5.79 -2.17
N ASN A 70 12.94 6.26 -1.08
CA ASN A 70 13.68 6.85 0.05
C ASN A 70 14.44 5.82 0.89
N ARG A 71 14.20 4.53 0.68
CA ARG A 71 15.01 3.45 1.27
C ARG A 71 16.45 3.41 0.76
N LEU A 72 16.78 4.17 -0.29
CA LEU A 72 18.17 4.47 -0.65
C LEU A 72 18.85 5.45 0.34
N TYR A 73 18.11 6.29 1.06
CA TYR A 73 18.68 7.29 1.97
C TYR A 73 18.85 6.80 3.42
N GLU A 74 18.08 5.81 3.88
CA GLU A 74 18.22 5.24 5.24
C GLU A 74 19.44 4.31 5.42
N ILE A 75 20.25 4.08 4.38
CA ILE A 75 21.57 3.40 4.48
C ILE A 75 22.74 4.35 4.15
N LYS A 76 22.56 5.66 4.34
CA LYS A 76 23.68 6.47 4.86
C LYS A 76 23.45 6.59 6.36
N ARG A 77 23.94 5.60 7.09
CA ARG A 77 24.08 5.72 8.54
C ARG A 77 24.89 6.99 8.79
N VAL A 78 24.39 7.83 9.69
CA VAL A 78 25.21 8.78 10.44
C VAL A 78 26.30 7.96 11.11
N THR A 79 27.46 7.95 10.48
CA THR A 79 28.75 7.63 11.08
C THR A 79 29.53 8.92 10.91
N ASP A 80 29.12 9.91 11.69
CA ASP A 80 29.91 11.11 11.99
C ASP A 80 30.50 10.91 13.40
N ASP A 81 31.18 9.79 13.58
CA ASP A 81 32.33 9.66 14.48
C ASP A 81 33.52 9.48 13.53
N ASP A 82 34.58 10.25 13.74
CA ASP A 82 35.76 10.44 12.88
C ASP A 82 35.61 11.42 11.69
N GLN A 83 35.63 12.73 11.99
CA GLN A 83 36.80 13.57 11.68
C GLN A 83 36.79 14.83 12.59
N VAL A 84 37.27 14.65 13.83
CA VAL A 84 38.09 15.67 14.53
C VAL A 84 39.54 15.26 14.34
#